data_AF-A0A023DFX4-F1
#
_entry.id   AF-A0A023DFX4-F1
#
_cell.length_a   1.000
_cell.length_b   1.000
_cell.length_c   1.000
_cell.angle_alpha   90.00
_cell.angle_beta   90.00
_cell.angle_gamma   90.00
#
_symmetry.space_group_name_H-M   'P 1'
#
loop_
_entity.id
_entity.type
_entity.pdbx_description
1 polymer ?
#
loop_
_entity_poly.entity_id
_entity_poly.type
_entity_poly.pdbx_seq_one_letter_code
_entity_poly.pdbx_strand_id
1 'polypeptide(L)' 'MIESYSLSNKKLTPHMFRHTFCKWMLKATNNDIKKVRRLAGHSNIATTSRYLKDSYSNLENAVEALPKF' A
#
# COMPACT_ATOMS: atom_id res chain seq x y z
N MET A 1 11.57 -27.58 -14.70
CA MET A 1 11.81 -26.37 -15.50
C MET A 1 10.98 -25.25 -14.88
N ILE A 2 11.59 -24.38 -14.07
CA ILE A 2 10.91 -23.18 -13.56
C ILE A 2 11.17 -22.11 -14.61
N GLU A 3 10.21 -21.90 -15.49
CA GLU A 3 10.25 -20.78 -16.42
C GLU A 3 10.38 -19.50 -15.61
N SER A 4 11.48 -18.77 -15.86
CA SER A 4 11.76 -17.52 -15.21
C SER A 4 10.65 -16.52 -15.54
N TYR A 5 9.73 -16.32 -14.60
CA TYR A 5 8.72 -15.25 -14.65
C TYR A 5 9.42 -13.88 -14.61
N SER A 6 9.95 -13.43 -15.74
CA SER A 6 10.50 -12.09 -15.91
C SER A 6 9.42 -11.18 -16.52
N LEU A 7 8.90 -10.25 -15.73
CA LEU A 7 8.28 -9.06 -16.31
C LEU A 7 9.40 -8.27 -17.01
N SER A 8 9.38 -8.27 -18.35
CA SER A 8 10.11 -7.35 -19.25
C SER A 8 11.29 -6.62 -18.57
N ASN A 9 12.49 -7.21 -18.66
CA ASN A 9 13.77 -6.65 -18.17
C ASN A 9 13.91 -6.34 -16.66
N LYS A 10 12.97 -6.72 -15.80
CA LYS A 10 13.11 -6.58 -14.34
C LYS A 10 13.18 -7.95 -13.67
N LYS A 11 14.29 -8.21 -12.98
CA LYS A 11 14.42 -9.37 -12.09
C LYS A 11 13.37 -9.24 -10.99
N LEU A 12 12.49 -10.22 -10.91
CA LEU A 12 11.52 -10.33 -9.84
C LEU A 12 12.27 -10.56 -8.53
N THR A 13 12.14 -9.63 -7.58
CA THR A 13 12.78 -9.77 -6.25
C THR A 13 11.71 -9.96 -5.17
N PRO A 14 12.03 -10.64 -4.07
CA PRO A 14 11.12 -10.76 -2.92
C PRO A 14 10.58 -9.41 -2.41
N HIS A 15 11.36 -8.33 -2.56
CA HIS A 15 10.95 -6.98 -2.19
C HIS A 15 9.75 -6.47 -3.00
N MET A 16 9.60 -6.89 -4.26
CA MET A 16 8.44 -6.52 -5.09
C MET A 16 7.15 -7.11 -4.55
N PHE A 17 7.17 -8.35 -4.05
CA PHE A 17 6.01 -8.95 -3.40
C PHE A 17 5.63 -8.21 -2.12
N ARG A 18 6.62 -7.78 -1.32
CA ARG A 18 6.39 -6.94 -0.13
C ARG A 18 5.69 -5.64 -0.51
N HIS A 19 6.09 -4.99 -1.60
CA HIS A 19 5.42 -3.80 -2.09
C HIS A 19 3.97 -4.05 -2.49
N THR A 20 3.69 -5.14 -3.22
CA THR A 20 2.33 -5.51 -3.62
C THR A 20 1.47 -5.81 -2.40
N PHE A 21 1.98 -6.59 -1.44
CA PHE A 21 1.31 -6.91 -0.19
C PHE A 21 0.93 -5.65 0.60
N CYS A 22 1.86 -4.72 0.83
CA CYS A 22 1.58 -3.50 1.58
C CYS A 22 0.51 -2.63 0.91
N LYS A 23 0.54 -2.51 -0.42
CA LYS A 23 -0.49 -1.76 -1.19
C LYS A 23 -1.87 -2.41 -1.09
N TRP A 24 -1.94 -3.73 -1.18
CA TRP A 24 -3.21 -4.47 -1.07
C TRP A 24 -3.79 -4.37 0.33
N MET A 25 -2.97 -4.50 1.36
CA MET A 25 -3.42 -4.37 2.74
C MET A 25 -3.91 -2.96 3.07
N LEU A 26 -3.31 -1.91 2.51
CA LEU A 26 -3.84 -0.54 2.68
C LEU A 26 -5.24 -0.41 2.09
N LYS A 27 -5.47 -0.95 0.90
CA LYS A 27 -6.81 -0.96 0.29
C LYS A 27 -7.82 -1.76 1.11
N ALA A 28 -7.43 -2.96 1.56
CA ALA A 28 -8.32 -3.84 2.33
C ALA A 28 -8.67 -3.29 3.73
N THR A 29 -7.78 -2.48 4.32
CA THR A 29 -7.96 -1.91 5.67
C THR A 29 -8.52 -0.49 5.66
N ASN A 30 -8.99 -0.01 4.51
CA ASN A 30 -9.48 1.36 4.33
C ASN A 30 -8.45 2.43 4.76
N ASN A 31 -7.20 2.26 4.30
CA ASN A 31 -6.05 3.13 4.58
C ASN A 31 -5.57 3.16 6.04
N ASP A 32 -5.82 2.11 6.84
CA ASP A 32 -5.25 1.99 8.19
C ASP A 32 -3.75 1.63 8.15
N ILE A 33 -2.92 2.67 8.06
CA ILE A 33 -1.46 2.57 8.00
C ILE A 33 -0.86 1.84 9.22
N LYS A 34 -1.48 1.95 10.41
CA LYS A 34 -0.95 1.34 11.65
C LYS A 34 -1.08 -0.17 11.60
N LYS A 35 -2.21 -0.68 11.10
CA LYS A 35 -2.41 -2.12 10.87
C LYS A 35 -1.43 -2.65 9.84
N VAL A 36 -1.28 -1.98 8.69
CA VAL A 36 -0.36 -2.40 7.64
C VAL A 36 1.09 -2.39 8.12
N ARG A 37 1.49 -1.40 8.92
CA ARG A 37 2.82 -1.35 9.54
C ARG A 37 3.10 -2.59 10.40
N ARG A 38 2.14 -3.00 11.24
CA ARG A 38 2.28 -4.19 12.09
C ARG A 38 2.34 -5.46 11.24
N LEU A 39 1.49 -5.59 10.23
CA LEU A 39 1.46 -6.73 9.31
C LEU A 39 2.75 -6.87 8.50
N ALA A 40 3.34 -5.76 8.08
CA ALA A 40 4.62 -5.74 7.37
C ALA A 40 5.84 -5.88 8.30
N GLY A 41 5.64 -5.81 9.62
CA GLY A 41 6.75 -5.85 10.60
C GLY A 41 7.67 -4.63 10.52
N HIS A 42 7.16 -3.46 10.13
CA HIS A 42 7.95 -2.22 10.06
C HIS A 42 8.08 -1.58 11.45
N SER A 43 9.31 -1.35 11.90
CA SER A 43 9.58 -0.60 13.14
C SER A 43 9.16 0.86 13.02
N ASN A 44 9.40 1.49 11.87
CA ASN A 44 9.08 2.88 11.61
C ASN A 44 7.87 3.05 10.68
N ILE A 45 6.89 3.87 11.08
CA ILE A 45 5.70 4.18 10.28
C ILE A 45 6.06 4.83 8.93
N ALA A 46 7.14 5.62 8.88
CA ALA A 46 7.60 6.30 7.66
C ALA A 46 7.87 5.33 6.51
N THR A 47 8.34 4.11 6.82
CA THR A 47 8.58 3.08 5.79
C THR A 47 7.28 2.55 5.17
N THR A 48 6.19 2.53 5.94
CA THR A 48 4.86 2.15 5.46
C THR A 48 4.18 3.31 4.74
N SER A 49 4.42 4.56 5.15
CA SER A 49 3.85 5.77 4.52
C SER A 49 4.18 5.86 3.02
N ARG A 50 5.30 5.27 2.62
CA ARG A 50 5.74 5.16 1.21
C ARG A 50 4.75 4.38 0.32
N TYR A 51 3.79 3.67 0.90
CA TYR A 51 2.74 2.95 0.19
C TYR A 51 1.40 3.67 0.14
N LEU A 52 1.20 4.76 0.91
CA LEU A 52 0.01 5.56 0.76
C LEU A 52 0.01 6.18 -0.63
N LYS A 53 -1.08 5.97 -1.35
CA LYS A 53 -1.44 6.77 -2.50
C LYS A 53 -2.63 7.61 -2.09
N ASP A 54 -2.38 8.87 -1.79
CA ASP A 54 -3.45 9.86 -1.70
C ASP A 54 -3.84 10.20 -3.14
N SER A 55 -4.96 9.64 -3.61
CA SER A 55 -5.60 10.16 -4.81
C SER A 55 -6.43 11.37 -4.43
N TYR A 56 -6.46 12.39 -5.29
CA TYR A 56 -7.31 13.57 -5.09
C TYR A 56 -8.78 13.20 -4.80
N SER A 57 -9.28 12.15 -5.46
CA SER A 57 -10.60 11.59 -5.19
C SER A 57 -10.82 11.16 -3.74
N ASN A 58 -9.79 10.62 -3.06
CA ASN A 58 -9.93 10.19 -1.66
C ASN A 58 -10.00 11.40 -0.72
N LEU A 59 -9.32 12.50 -1.07
CA LEU A 59 -9.37 13.75 -0.31
C LEU A 59 -10.73 14.43 -0.46
N GLU A 60 -11.28 14.48 -1.67
CA GLU A 60 -12.62 15.01 -1.94
C GLU A 60 -13.70 14.26 -1.17
N ASN A 61 -13.71 12.92 -1.26
CA ASN A 61 -14.65 12.09 -0.51
C ASN A 61 -14.54 12.30 1.02
N ALA A 62 -13.33 12.52 1.55
CA ALA A 62 -13.13 12.76 2.97
C ALA A 62 -13.72 14.10 3.43
N VAL A 63 -13.63 15.14 2.59
CA VAL A 63 -14.24 16.45 2.85
C VAL A 63 -15.76 16.38 2.72
N GLU A 64 -16.27 15.68 1.70
CA GLU A 64 -17.72 15.52 1.50
C GLU A 64 -18.40 14.70 2.60
N ALA A 65 -17.68 13.76 3.22
CA ALA A 65 -18.17 12.97 4.34
C ALA A 65 -18.32 13.77 5.66
N LEU A 66 -17.87 15.03 5.70
CA LEU A 66 -18.10 15.88 6.86
C LEU A 66 -19.60 16.22 6.97
N PRO A 67 -20.20 16.16 8.18
CA PRO A 67 -21.59 16.55 8.37
C PRO A 67 -21.73 18.03 7.97
N LYS A 68 -22.64 18.30 7.03
CA LYS A 68 -23.00 19.67 6.66
C LYS A 68 -23.89 20.22 7.78
N PHE A 69 -23.41 21.26 8.46
CA PHE A 69 -24.19 22.04 9.44
C PHE A 69 -25.09 23.04 8.73
#